data_AF-A0A953RK25-F1
#
_entry.id   AF-A0A953RK25-F1
#
_cell.length_a   1.000
_cell.length_b   1.000
_cell.length_c   1.000
_cell.angle_alpha   90.00
_cell.angle_beta   90.00
_cell.angle_gamma   90.00
#
_symmetry.space_group_name_H-M   'P 1'
#
loop_
_entity.id
_entity.type
_entity.pdbx_description
1 polymer ?
#
loop_
_entity_poly.entity_id
_entity_poly.type
_entity_poly.pdbx_seq_one_letter_code
_entity_poly.pdbx_strand_id
1 'polypeptide(L)'
;KCMGWRMCISGCPYKKVYYNWETGKSEKCILCYPRLETGQAPACMHSCVGRIRYLGVLLYDADRIHATAMRPDHELVDAQREMILDPFDPEVVSQARKDGISDAVLESARNSPVFKYVKKWKIALPLHPEFRTLPMLFYVPPLLPVTGSTNDDGLYESSPDFFSSLENARMPIRYMASLFAAGDEDQVIAVYKKLMAGRHFKRAQTVGDISVEKAAQILLEAHTTPEEVEEIYQLTSLAGFDERFVIPPFSREAAVELVQITQTHQEGGGMGFLHEPRRGL
;
A
#
# COMPACT_ATOMS: atom_id res chain seq x y z
N LYS A 1 -21.92 5.76 17.41
CA LYS A 1 -21.86 7.24 17.30
C LYS A 1 -20.86 7.80 18.32
N CYS A 2 -20.27 8.98 18.08
CA CYS A 2 -19.22 9.54 18.94
C CYS A 2 -19.81 10.28 20.16
N MET A 3 -19.42 9.84 21.36
CA MET A 3 -19.85 10.41 22.65
C MET A 3 -18.76 11.21 23.37
N GLY A 4 -17.58 11.38 22.73
CA GLY A 4 -16.49 12.16 23.30
C GLY A 4 -15.69 11.47 24.42
N TRP A 5 -15.75 10.14 24.56
CA TRP A 5 -14.99 9.37 25.58
C TRP A 5 -13.48 9.36 25.41
N ARG A 6 -12.96 9.72 24.23
CA ARG A 6 -11.52 9.86 23.91
C ARG A 6 -10.69 8.57 23.97
N MET A 7 -11.25 7.42 24.37
CA MET A 7 -10.53 6.14 24.44
C MET A 7 -9.95 5.69 23.09
N CYS A 8 -10.59 6.06 21.97
CA CYS A 8 -10.10 5.77 20.63
C CYS A 8 -8.75 6.43 20.29
N ILE A 9 -8.39 7.53 20.97
CA ILE A 9 -7.12 8.24 20.77
C ILE A 9 -5.97 7.41 21.34
N SER A 10 -6.13 6.92 22.58
CA SER A 10 -5.17 6.02 23.20
C SER A 10 -5.11 4.69 22.44
N GLY A 11 -6.27 4.12 22.08
CA GLY A 11 -6.36 2.82 21.42
C GLY A 11 -5.78 2.77 20.00
N CYS A 12 -5.72 3.88 19.27
CA CYS A 12 -5.07 3.91 17.96
C CYS A 12 -3.53 3.94 18.13
N PRO A 13 -2.80 2.89 17.75
CA PRO A 13 -1.36 2.86 17.96
C PRO A 13 -0.64 3.87 17.05
N TYR A 14 -1.19 4.16 15.87
CA TYR A 14 -0.68 5.19 14.94
C TYR A 14 -1.04 6.64 15.31
N LYS A 15 -1.82 6.85 16.38
CA LYS A 15 -2.27 8.19 16.81
C LYS A 15 -2.92 9.01 15.68
N LYS A 16 -3.77 8.34 14.87
CA LYS A 16 -4.50 8.93 13.72
C LYS A 16 -5.96 9.29 14.04
N VAL A 17 -6.29 9.39 15.31
CA VAL A 17 -7.55 9.93 15.80
C VAL A 17 -7.24 11.17 16.61
N TYR A 18 -7.87 12.28 16.25
CA TYR A 18 -7.62 13.60 16.82
C TYR A 18 -8.86 14.07 17.57
N TYR A 19 -8.68 14.64 18.77
CA TYR A 19 -9.79 15.23 19.50
C TYR A 19 -10.04 16.64 19.00
N ASN A 20 -11.25 16.93 18.57
CA ASN A 20 -11.72 18.28 18.38
C ASN A 20 -12.17 18.82 19.74
N TRP A 21 -11.40 19.77 20.28
CA TRP A 21 -11.62 20.35 21.60
C TRP A 21 -12.82 21.29 21.67
N GLU A 22 -13.24 21.84 20.53
CA GLU A 22 -14.40 22.73 20.40
C GLU A 22 -15.70 21.92 20.38
N THR A 23 -15.81 20.98 19.43
CA THR A 23 -17.01 20.12 19.29
C THR A 23 -17.10 19.03 20.36
N GLY A 24 -15.96 18.75 21.00
CA GLY A 24 -15.81 17.71 22.01
C GLY A 24 -15.89 16.28 21.46
N LYS A 25 -15.75 16.10 20.15
CA LYS A 25 -15.81 14.80 19.46
C LYS A 25 -14.45 14.45 18.85
N SER A 26 -14.24 13.17 18.56
CA SER A 26 -13.01 12.70 17.90
C SER A 26 -13.23 12.57 16.40
N GLU A 27 -12.25 13.02 15.65
CA GLU A 27 -12.24 13.02 14.19
C GLU A 27 -11.01 12.24 13.68
N LYS A 28 -11.10 11.70 12.47
CA LYS A 28 -10.04 10.89 11.86
C LYS A 28 -10.05 11.04 10.35
N CYS A 29 -9.00 10.55 9.71
CA CYS A 29 -9.02 10.37 8.26
C CYS A 29 -10.25 9.55 7.83
N ILE A 30 -10.99 10.09 6.86
CA ILE A 30 -12.18 9.48 6.28
C ILE A 30 -11.91 8.88 4.88
N LEU A 31 -10.63 8.75 4.52
CA LEU A 31 -10.16 8.31 3.20
C LEU A 31 -10.79 9.07 2.03
N CYS A 32 -11.23 10.32 2.27
CA CYS A 32 -12.01 11.11 1.34
C CYS A 32 -13.18 10.31 0.72
N TYR A 33 -13.96 9.56 1.52
CA TYR A 33 -15.07 8.77 0.99
C TYR A 33 -16.01 9.54 0.04
N PRO A 34 -16.32 10.85 0.20
CA PRO A 34 -17.16 11.56 -0.79
C PRO A 34 -16.53 11.66 -2.18
N ARG A 35 -15.19 11.68 -2.25
CA ARG A 35 -14.43 11.66 -3.52
C ARG A 35 -14.40 10.24 -4.08
N LEU A 36 -14.14 9.24 -3.24
CA LEU A 36 -14.12 7.84 -3.66
C LEU A 36 -15.47 7.42 -4.24
N GLU A 37 -16.57 7.82 -3.60
CA GLU A 37 -17.94 7.56 -4.05
C GLU A 37 -18.24 8.12 -5.44
N THR A 38 -17.51 9.16 -5.85
CA THR A 38 -17.64 9.80 -7.18
C THR A 38 -16.49 9.45 -8.12
N GLY A 39 -15.74 8.37 -7.83
CA GLY A 39 -14.64 7.90 -8.68
C GLY A 39 -13.40 8.80 -8.66
N GLN A 40 -13.27 9.70 -7.67
CA GLN A 40 -12.15 10.63 -7.56
C GLN A 40 -11.12 10.16 -6.54
N ALA A 41 -9.84 10.31 -6.87
CA ALA A 41 -8.75 9.99 -5.95
C ALA A 41 -8.83 10.83 -4.66
N PRO A 42 -8.43 10.29 -3.49
CA PRO A 42 -8.34 11.04 -2.24
C PRO A 42 -7.46 12.28 -2.40
N ALA A 43 -7.81 13.38 -1.73
CA ALA A 43 -7.18 14.67 -1.94
C ALA A 43 -5.65 14.63 -1.76
N CYS A 44 -5.18 13.93 -0.73
CA CYS A 44 -3.76 13.78 -0.45
C CYS A 44 -3.01 12.88 -1.45
N MET A 45 -3.73 11.98 -2.15
CA MET A 45 -3.19 11.15 -3.22
C MET A 45 -3.14 11.92 -4.54
N HIS A 46 -4.23 12.62 -4.87
CA HIS A 46 -4.33 13.45 -6.06
C HIS A 46 -3.30 14.58 -6.08
N SER A 47 -3.08 15.26 -4.94
CA SER A 47 -2.10 16.35 -4.79
C SER A 47 -0.66 15.90 -4.60
N CYS A 48 -0.36 14.60 -4.68
CA CYS A 48 0.98 14.10 -4.43
C CYS A 48 1.94 14.44 -5.58
N VAL A 49 2.71 15.52 -5.39
CA VAL A 49 3.71 16.04 -6.36
C VAL A 49 4.73 14.97 -6.75
N GLY A 50 5.23 14.21 -5.77
CA GLY A 50 6.21 13.14 -6.01
C GLY A 50 5.65 11.90 -6.69
N ARG A 51 4.33 11.86 -6.96
CA ARG A 51 3.63 10.77 -7.64
C ARG A 51 3.72 9.37 -7.01
N ILE A 52 4.15 9.27 -5.75
CA ILE A 52 4.43 8.01 -5.03
C ILE A 52 3.22 7.27 -4.44
N ARG A 53 1.99 7.74 -4.69
CA ARG A 53 0.77 7.19 -4.07
C ARG A 53 -0.06 6.42 -5.08
N TYR A 54 -0.53 5.26 -4.65
CA TYR A 54 -1.33 4.33 -5.43
C TYR A 54 -2.58 3.93 -4.63
N LEU A 55 -3.67 3.70 -5.34
CA LEU A 55 -4.95 3.26 -4.78
C LEU A 55 -5.52 2.14 -5.65
N GLY A 56 -6.00 1.09 -5.00
CA GLY A 56 -6.57 -0.07 -5.66
C GLY A 56 -7.25 -0.98 -4.66
N VAL A 57 -8.16 -1.82 -5.16
CA VAL A 57 -8.92 -2.77 -4.34
C VAL A 57 -8.01 -3.92 -3.90
N LEU A 58 -8.23 -4.41 -2.68
CA LEU A 58 -7.70 -5.68 -2.19
C LEU A 58 -8.89 -6.50 -1.69
N LEU A 59 -9.05 -7.71 -2.22
CA LEU A 59 -9.98 -8.70 -1.66
C LEU A 59 -9.29 -9.35 -0.46
N TYR A 60 -10.01 -9.53 0.64
CA TYR A 60 -9.48 -10.19 1.83
C TYR A 60 -10.57 -11.04 2.49
N ASP A 61 -10.15 -12.12 3.12
CA ASP A 61 -11.03 -12.96 3.92
C ASP A 61 -11.19 -12.37 5.33
N ALA A 62 -12.40 -11.90 5.64
CA ALA A 62 -12.70 -11.27 6.93
C ALA A 62 -12.69 -12.26 8.10
N ASP A 63 -13.01 -13.54 7.87
CA ASP A 63 -13.05 -14.57 8.91
C ASP A 63 -11.64 -14.90 9.41
N ARG A 64 -10.62 -14.67 8.58
CA ARG A 64 -9.21 -14.87 8.92
C ARG A 64 -8.58 -13.71 9.71
N ILE A 65 -9.25 -12.56 9.85
CA ILE A 65 -8.67 -11.36 10.49
C ILE A 65 -8.10 -11.67 11.88
N HIS A 66 -8.88 -12.30 12.74
CA HIS A 66 -8.47 -12.57 14.12
C HIS A 66 -7.26 -13.52 14.16
N ALA A 67 -7.32 -14.62 13.40
CA ALA A 67 -6.22 -15.59 13.34
C ALA A 67 -4.93 -14.96 12.78
N THR A 68 -5.03 -14.14 11.73
CA THR A 68 -3.92 -13.41 11.14
C THR A 68 -3.29 -12.43 12.14
N ALA A 69 -4.11 -11.64 12.83
CA ALA A 69 -3.65 -10.67 13.83
C ALA A 69 -2.99 -11.32 15.06
N MET A 70 -3.20 -12.61 15.29
CA MET A 70 -2.64 -13.37 16.41
C MET A 70 -1.37 -14.17 16.07
N ARG A 71 -0.91 -14.13 14.80
CA ARG A 71 0.36 -14.78 14.42
C ARG A 71 1.57 -14.17 15.16
N PRO A 72 2.67 -14.91 15.32
CA PRO A 72 3.94 -14.36 15.80
C PRO A 72 4.41 -13.16 14.97
N ASP A 73 5.11 -12.22 15.61
CA ASP A 73 5.48 -10.92 14.99
C ASP A 73 6.21 -11.07 13.65
N HIS A 74 7.18 -11.99 13.58
CA HIS A 74 7.98 -12.27 12.38
C HIS A 74 7.18 -12.84 11.20
N GLU A 75 5.94 -13.29 11.43
CA GLU A 75 5.10 -13.86 10.36
C GLU A 75 3.99 -12.89 9.91
N LEU A 76 3.79 -11.76 10.61
CA LEU A 76 2.62 -10.90 10.40
C LEU A 76 2.54 -10.32 8.98
N VAL A 77 3.68 -10.01 8.36
CA VAL A 77 3.73 -9.50 6.98
C VAL A 77 3.18 -10.54 6.01
N ASP A 78 3.68 -11.78 6.10
CA ASP A 78 3.27 -12.84 5.19
C ASP A 78 1.87 -13.33 5.50
N ALA A 79 1.48 -13.41 6.78
CA ALA A 79 0.11 -13.72 7.18
C ALA A 79 -0.89 -12.69 6.64
N GLN A 80 -0.58 -11.39 6.70
CA GLN A 80 -1.44 -10.36 6.12
C GLN A 80 -1.52 -10.50 4.59
N ARG A 81 -0.41 -10.81 3.92
CA ARG A 81 -0.42 -11.11 2.48
C ARG A 81 -1.25 -12.34 2.17
N GLU A 82 -1.20 -13.41 2.97
CA GLU A 82 -2.00 -14.63 2.79
C GLU A 82 -3.50 -14.41 2.96
N MET A 83 -3.89 -13.48 3.84
CA MET A 83 -5.28 -13.06 4.02
C MET A 83 -5.82 -12.29 2.81
N ILE A 84 -4.94 -11.59 2.06
CA ILE A 84 -5.28 -10.94 0.80
C ILE A 84 -5.42 -12.01 -0.29
N LEU A 85 -6.61 -12.04 -0.89
CA LEU A 85 -7.05 -13.02 -1.88
C LEU A 85 -6.65 -12.60 -3.30
N ASP A 86 -6.45 -13.59 -4.17
CA ASP A 86 -6.10 -13.39 -5.57
C ASP A 86 -7.37 -13.10 -6.40
N PRO A 87 -7.52 -11.91 -7.03
CA PRO A 87 -8.69 -11.57 -7.84
C PRO A 87 -8.75 -12.30 -9.19
N PHE A 88 -7.72 -13.07 -9.55
CA PHE A 88 -7.67 -13.91 -10.74
C PHE A 88 -8.07 -15.37 -10.46
N ASP A 89 -8.11 -15.79 -9.19
CA ASP A 89 -8.51 -17.14 -8.80
C ASP A 89 -10.03 -17.33 -9.04
N PRO A 90 -10.45 -18.30 -9.87
CA PRO A 90 -11.86 -18.58 -10.13
C PRO A 90 -12.68 -18.86 -8.87
N GLU A 91 -12.10 -19.50 -7.85
CA GLU A 91 -12.81 -19.81 -6.60
C GLU A 91 -13.05 -18.54 -5.79
N VAL A 92 -12.03 -17.68 -5.68
CA VAL A 92 -12.16 -16.35 -5.04
C VAL A 92 -13.20 -15.51 -5.75
N VAL A 93 -13.20 -15.49 -7.08
CA VAL A 93 -14.18 -14.75 -7.89
C VAL A 93 -15.60 -15.27 -7.68
N SER A 94 -15.77 -16.60 -7.66
CA SER A 94 -17.05 -17.26 -7.39
C SER A 94 -17.57 -16.90 -5.99
N GLN A 95 -16.71 -16.98 -4.99
CA GLN A 95 -17.06 -16.68 -3.60
C GLN A 95 -17.38 -15.18 -3.41
N ALA A 96 -16.56 -14.28 -3.97
CA ALA A 96 -16.80 -12.85 -3.88
C ALA A 96 -18.16 -12.43 -4.48
N ARG A 97 -18.60 -13.08 -5.57
CA ARG A 97 -19.95 -12.86 -6.13
C ARG A 97 -21.06 -13.32 -5.19
N LYS A 98 -20.89 -14.47 -4.52
CA LYS A 98 -21.83 -14.95 -3.49
C LYS A 98 -21.91 -13.97 -2.31
N ASP A 99 -20.79 -13.35 -1.97
CA ASP A 99 -20.69 -12.34 -0.91
C ASP A 99 -21.15 -10.94 -1.34
N GLY A 100 -21.70 -10.79 -2.56
CA GLY A 100 -22.30 -9.56 -3.06
C GLY A 100 -21.32 -8.55 -3.66
N ILE A 101 -20.08 -8.94 -3.94
CA ILE A 101 -19.11 -8.09 -4.65
C ILE A 101 -19.45 -8.06 -6.13
N SER A 102 -19.67 -6.86 -6.68
CA SER A 102 -20.04 -6.69 -8.09
C SER A 102 -18.88 -6.97 -9.04
N ASP A 103 -19.19 -7.39 -10.27
CA ASP A 103 -18.17 -7.65 -11.30
C ASP A 103 -17.30 -6.41 -11.60
N ALA A 104 -17.83 -5.20 -11.45
CA ALA A 104 -17.06 -3.98 -11.64
C ALA A 104 -16.02 -3.75 -10.52
N VAL A 105 -16.34 -4.12 -9.28
CA VAL A 105 -15.36 -4.11 -8.17
C VAL A 105 -14.31 -5.20 -8.38
N LEU A 106 -14.71 -6.39 -8.85
CA LEU A 106 -13.77 -7.47 -9.18
C LEU A 106 -12.80 -7.06 -10.29
N GLU A 107 -13.29 -6.37 -11.31
CA GLU A 107 -12.44 -5.83 -12.37
C GLU A 107 -11.46 -4.77 -11.85
N SER A 108 -11.91 -3.92 -10.94
CA SER A 108 -11.03 -2.96 -10.25
C SER A 108 -9.97 -3.67 -9.38
N ALA A 109 -10.30 -4.82 -8.80
CA ALA A 109 -9.36 -5.64 -8.02
C ALA A 109 -8.30 -6.30 -8.91
N ARG A 110 -8.68 -6.81 -10.10
CA ARG A 110 -7.73 -7.38 -11.08
C ARG A 110 -6.73 -6.33 -11.58
N ASN A 111 -7.20 -5.11 -11.77
CA ASN A 111 -6.36 -4.00 -12.23
C ASN A 111 -5.67 -3.25 -11.09
N SER A 112 -5.82 -3.69 -9.84
CA SER A 112 -5.34 -2.99 -8.66
C SER A 112 -3.80 -2.84 -8.65
N PRO A 113 -3.26 -1.60 -8.65
CA PRO A 113 -1.83 -1.39 -8.49
C PRO A 113 -1.38 -1.87 -7.10
N VAL A 114 -2.21 -1.71 -6.08
CA VAL A 114 -1.90 -2.10 -4.70
C VAL A 114 -1.76 -3.62 -4.58
N PHE A 115 -2.59 -4.40 -5.27
CA PHE A 115 -2.45 -5.86 -5.32
C PHE A 115 -1.08 -6.27 -5.89
N LYS A 116 -0.64 -5.61 -6.96
CA LYS A 116 0.68 -5.85 -7.55
C LYS A 116 1.80 -5.54 -6.57
N TYR A 117 1.78 -4.37 -5.94
CA TYR A 117 2.79 -3.95 -4.96
C TYR A 117 2.89 -4.89 -3.73
N VAL A 118 1.75 -5.30 -3.18
CA VAL A 118 1.68 -6.02 -1.89
C VAL A 118 1.80 -7.53 -2.07
N LYS A 119 1.07 -8.11 -3.03
CA LYS A 119 0.92 -9.56 -3.19
C LYS A 119 1.81 -10.12 -4.31
N LYS A 120 1.78 -9.52 -5.51
CA LYS A 120 2.52 -10.03 -6.69
C LYS A 120 4.03 -9.81 -6.53
N TRP A 121 4.45 -8.55 -6.41
CA TRP A 121 5.86 -8.17 -6.36
C TRP A 121 6.45 -8.24 -4.95
N LYS A 122 5.60 -8.22 -3.92
CA LYS A 122 5.99 -8.24 -2.50
C LYS A 122 6.98 -7.13 -2.11
N ILE A 123 6.91 -5.98 -2.77
CA ILE A 123 7.78 -4.82 -2.49
C ILE A 123 7.17 -3.79 -1.55
N ALA A 124 5.85 -3.82 -1.36
CA ALA A 124 5.17 -2.99 -0.38
C ALA A 124 4.91 -3.77 0.91
N LEU A 125 5.25 -3.13 2.04
CA LEU A 125 5.21 -3.68 3.38
C LEU A 125 4.27 -2.88 4.28
N PRO A 126 3.57 -3.52 5.24
CA PRO A 126 2.69 -2.82 6.18
C PRO A 126 3.50 -1.97 7.16
N LEU A 127 2.94 -0.85 7.64
CA LEU A 127 3.57 -0.03 8.68
C LEU A 127 3.24 -0.59 10.08
N HIS A 128 4.26 -0.90 10.87
CA HIS A 128 4.15 -1.47 12.22
C HIS A 128 3.15 -2.64 12.30
N PRO A 129 3.39 -3.75 11.58
CA PRO A 129 2.50 -4.90 11.61
C PRO A 129 2.32 -5.48 13.03
N GLU A 130 3.32 -5.36 13.90
CA GLU A 130 3.31 -5.78 15.31
C GLU A 130 2.22 -5.10 16.17
N PHE A 131 1.62 -4.01 15.68
CA PHE A 131 0.44 -3.41 16.31
C PHE A 131 -0.84 -4.24 16.10
N ARG A 132 -0.79 -5.28 15.27
CA ARG A 132 -1.87 -6.27 15.08
C ARG A 132 -3.21 -5.67 14.63
N THR A 133 -3.15 -4.51 13.97
CA THR A 133 -4.32 -3.84 13.39
C THR A 133 -4.54 -4.18 11.91
N LEU A 134 -3.66 -4.99 11.31
CA LEU A 134 -3.63 -5.33 9.88
C LEU A 134 -3.78 -4.08 8.98
N PRO A 135 -2.80 -3.16 9.02
CA PRO A 135 -2.92 -1.86 8.34
C PRO A 135 -3.06 -2.03 6.82
N MET A 136 -4.01 -1.32 6.22
CA MET A 136 -4.28 -1.37 4.78
C MET A 136 -3.57 -0.25 3.98
N LEU A 137 -2.57 0.39 4.60
CA LEU A 137 -1.68 1.32 3.93
C LEU A 137 -0.27 0.74 3.97
N PHE A 138 0.29 0.49 2.80
CA PHE A 138 1.58 -0.16 2.62
C PHE A 138 2.61 0.82 2.08
N TYR A 139 3.88 0.53 2.35
CA TYR A 139 5.02 1.37 2.00
C TYR A 139 6.06 0.54 1.28
N VAL A 140 6.61 1.09 0.19
CA VAL A 140 7.84 0.57 -0.40
C VAL A 140 9.01 1.24 0.34
N PRO A 141 9.86 0.48 1.06
CA PRO A 141 11.03 1.05 1.72
C PRO A 141 11.92 1.80 0.72
N PRO A 142 12.43 3.00 1.07
CA PRO A 142 13.25 3.78 0.15
C PRO A 142 14.61 3.12 -0.06
N LEU A 143 15.10 3.13 -1.31
CA LEU A 143 16.53 2.94 -1.57
C LEU A 143 17.28 4.18 -1.08
N LEU A 144 18.37 3.98 -0.38
CA LEU A 144 19.15 5.06 0.22
C LEU A 144 20.55 5.12 -0.39
N PRO A 145 21.23 6.29 -0.31
CA PRO A 145 22.60 6.39 -0.76
C PRO A 145 23.47 5.40 0.01
N VAL A 146 24.35 4.73 -0.74
CA VAL A 146 25.43 3.92 -0.18
C VAL A 146 26.40 4.87 0.51
N THR A 147 26.91 4.51 1.68
CA THR A 147 28.02 5.26 2.27
C THR A 147 29.24 5.12 1.36
N GLY A 148 29.81 6.24 0.94
CA GLY A 148 31.05 6.23 0.19
C GLY A 148 32.18 5.61 0.99
N SER A 149 32.87 4.64 0.40
CA SER A 149 34.19 4.23 0.82
C SER A 149 35.22 4.92 -0.06
N THR A 150 36.21 5.55 0.57
CA THR A 150 37.39 6.09 -0.11
C THR A 150 38.52 5.08 0.02
N ASN A 151 39.17 4.74 -1.09
CA ASN A 151 40.38 3.94 -1.06
C ASN A 151 41.54 4.73 -0.44
N ASP A 152 42.64 4.05 -0.12
CA ASP A 152 43.87 4.67 0.39
C ASP A 152 44.43 5.78 -0.54
N ASP A 153 44.07 5.76 -1.83
CA ASP A 153 44.42 6.78 -2.83
C ASP A 153 43.44 7.97 -2.90
N GLY A 154 42.44 8.05 -2.01
CA GLY A 154 41.45 9.14 -1.97
C GLY A 154 40.40 9.11 -3.07
N LEU A 155 40.37 8.05 -3.89
CA LEU A 155 39.35 7.82 -4.92
C LEU A 155 38.10 7.17 -4.30
N TYR A 156 36.93 7.60 -4.78
CA TYR A 156 35.64 7.05 -4.36
C TYR A 156 35.43 5.69 -5.04
N GLU A 157 35.40 4.61 -4.26
CA GLU A 157 35.00 3.31 -4.79
C GLU A 157 33.47 3.20 -4.74
N SER A 158 32.83 3.14 -5.91
CA SER A 158 31.54 2.46 -5.97
C SER A 158 31.85 0.97 -5.82
N SER A 159 31.44 0.36 -4.71
CA SER A 159 31.67 -1.07 -4.53
C SER A 159 31.27 -1.86 -5.80
N PRO A 160 32.14 -2.76 -6.29
CA PRO A 160 31.85 -3.58 -7.47
C PRO A 160 30.72 -4.59 -7.23
N ASP A 161 30.44 -4.91 -5.96
CA ASP A 161 29.44 -5.89 -5.56
C ASP A 161 28.06 -5.28 -5.33
N PHE A 162 27.07 -5.92 -5.96
CA PHE A 162 25.63 -5.61 -5.88
C PHE A 162 25.13 -5.54 -4.42
N PHE A 163 25.71 -6.36 -3.51
CA PHE A 163 25.23 -6.57 -2.14
C PHE A 163 25.92 -5.77 -1.04
N SER A 164 27.22 -5.52 -1.15
CA SER A 164 27.94 -4.72 -0.14
C SER A 164 27.42 -3.28 -0.06
N SER A 165 26.72 -2.81 -1.11
CA SER A 165 26.01 -1.54 -1.11
C SER A 165 24.80 -1.50 -0.13
N LEU A 166 24.17 -2.65 0.13
CA LEU A 166 23.07 -2.78 1.09
C LEU A 166 23.57 -2.77 2.53
N GLU A 167 24.66 -3.49 2.80
CA GLU A 167 25.29 -3.56 4.13
C GLU A 167 25.86 -2.20 4.54
N ASN A 168 26.36 -1.44 3.56
CA ASN A 168 26.88 -0.08 3.72
C ASN A 168 25.80 0.99 3.42
N ALA A 169 24.50 0.67 3.49
CA ALA A 169 23.47 1.68 3.33
C ALA A 169 23.51 2.69 4.49
N ARG A 170 23.33 3.98 4.18
CA ARG A 170 23.41 5.04 5.21
C ARG A 170 22.36 4.93 6.33
N MET A 171 21.23 4.25 6.08
CA MET A 171 20.29 3.89 7.15
C MET A 171 20.38 2.39 7.42
N PRO A 172 20.42 1.98 8.69
CA PRO A 172 20.44 0.57 9.06
C PRO A 172 19.19 -0.17 8.56
N ILE A 173 19.38 -1.35 7.96
CA ILE A 173 18.29 -2.24 7.53
C ILE A 173 17.38 -2.57 8.72
N ARG A 174 17.97 -2.83 9.89
CA ARG A 174 17.25 -3.03 11.15
C ARG A 174 16.21 -1.95 11.46
N TYR A 175 16.49 -0.68 11.14
CA TYR A 175 15.54 0.40 11.35
C TYR A 175 14.32 0.25 10.42
N MET A 176 14.55 -0.05 9.14
CA MET A 176 13.47 -0.28 8.18
C MET A 176 12.67 -1.52 8.53
N ALA A 177 13.32 -2.60 8.98
CA ALA A 177 12.68 -3.81 9.44
C ALA A 177 11.78 -3.54 10.65
N SER A 178 12.25 -2.72 11.60
CA SER A 178 11.43 -2.32 12.77
C SER A 178 10.18 -1.53 12.39
N LEU A 179 10.21 -0.78 11.29
CA LEU A 179 9.06 -0.01 10.82
C LEU A 179 8.09 -0.83 9.96
N PHE A 180 8.61 -1.72 9.12
CA PHE A 180 7.83 -2.30 8.02
C PHE A 180 7.63 -3.82 8.10
N ALA A 181 8.38 -4.51 8.98
CA ALA A 181 8.41 -5.95 9.01
C ALA A 181 8.50 -6.53 10.43
N ALA A 182 8.07 -5.79 11.45
CA ALA A 182 8.17 -6.20 12.86
C ALA A 182 9.57 -6.70 13.27
N GLY A 183 10.63 -6.13 12.67
CA GLY A 183 12.02 -6.47 12.93
C GLY A 183 12.60 -7.56 12.01
N ASP A 184 11.83 -8.13 11.09
CA ASP A 184 12.35 -9.08 10.09
C ASP A 184 13.14 -8.34 8.99
N GLU A 185 14.47 -8.47 9.03
CA GLU A 185 15.38 -7.84 8.07
C GLU A 185 15.35 -8.52 6.70
N ASP A 186 15.03 -9.81 6.62
CA ASP A 186 15.03 -10.57 5.37
C ASP A 186 13.94 -10.07 4.43
N GLN A 187 12.77 -9.71 4.96
CA GLN A 187 11.69 -9.09 4.19
C GLN A 187 12.16 -7.78 3.52
N VAL A 188 12.87 -6.92 4.27
CA VAL A 188 13.35 -5.63 3.74
C VAL A 188 14.47 -5.85 2.73
N ILE A 189 15.40 -6.76 3.01
CA ILE A 189 16.49 -7.14 2.10
C ILE A 189 15.91 -7.66 0.78
N ALA A 190 14.89 -8.52 0.82
CA ALA A 190 14.23 -9.03 -0.38
C ALA A 190 13.64 -7.91 -1.24
N VAL A 191 13.00 -6.90 -0.62
CA VAL A 191 12.50 -5.72 -1.35
C VAL A 191 13.66 -4.94 -1.99
N TYR A 192 14.71 -4.65 -1.24
CA TYR A 192 15.86 -3.90 -1.73
C TYR A 192 16.58 -4.60 -2.88
N LYS A 193 16.79 -5.92 -2.79
CA LYS A 193 17.31 -6.75 -3.88
C LYS A 193 16.51 -6.53 -5.15
N LYS A 194 15.17 -6.60 -5.06
CA LYS A 194 14.29 -6.44 -6.22
C LYS A 194 14.32 -5.03 -6.81
N LEU A 195 14.30 -4.00 -5.98
CA LEU A 195 14.38 -2.61 -6.44
C LEU A 195 15.74 -2.31 -7.11
N MET A 196 16.84 -2.82 -6.54
CA MET A 196 18.16 -2.68 -7.13
C MET A 196 18.28 -3.47 -8.44
N ALA A 197 17.78 -4.69 -8.48
CA ALA A 197 17.75 -5.49 -9.69
C ALA A 197 17.03 -4.76 -10.83
N GLY A 198 15.90 -4.10 -10.52
CA GLY A 198 15.20 -3.26 -11.50
C GLY A 198 16.06 -2.11 -12.04
N ARG A 199 16.78 -1.40 -11.16
CA ARG A 199 17.68 -0.30 -11.58
C ARG A 199 18.83 -0.79 -12.45
N HIS A 200 19.47 -1.91 -12.09
CA HIS A 200 20.57 -2.48 -12.87
C HIS A 200 20.10 -3.03 -14.21
N PHE A 201 18.95 -3.70 -14.24
CA PHE A 201 18.35 -4.20 -15.48
C PHE A 201 18.01 -3.07 -16.45
N LYS A 202 17.34 -2.01 -15.99
CA LYS A 202 17.05 -0.85 -16.85
C LYS A 202 18.32 -0.12 -17.30
N ARG A 203 19.33 -0.02 -16.43
CA ARG A 203 20.65 0.56 -16.80
C ARG A 203 21.34 -0.26 -17.89
N ALA A 204 21.33 -1.59 -17.79
CA ALA A 204 21.88 -2.47 -18.82
C ALA A 204 21.20 -2.23 -20.18
N GLN A 205 19.88 -2.02 -20.20
CA GLN A 205 19.12 -1.72 -21.41
C GLN A 205 19.41 -0.32 -21.97
N THR A 206 19.54 0.71 -21.13
CA THR A 206 19.61 2.11 -21.59
C THR A 206 21.02 2.65 -21.78
N VAL A 207 21.99 2.18 -20.99
CA VAL A 207 23.38 2.67 -20.99
C VAL A 207 24.32 1.67 -21.64
N GLY A 208 24.08 0.37 -21.46
CA GLY A 208 24.92 -0.70 -22.04
C GLY A 208 26.25 -0.94 -21.32
N ASP A 209 26.43 -0.39 -20.12
CA ASP A 209 27.65 -0.56 -19.31
C ASP A 209 27.61 -1.78 -18.36
N ILE A 210 26.48 -2.49 -18.34
CA ILE A 210 26.29 -3.76 -17.63
C ILE A 210 26.03 -4.83 -18.66
N SER A 211 26.80 -5.93 -18.63
CA SER A 211 26.59 -7.04 -19.56
C SER A 211 25.27 -7.75 -19.29
N VAL A 212 24.71 -8.38 -20.33
CA VAL A 212 23.42 -9.09 -20.25
C VAL A 212 23.51 -10.25 -19.25
N GLU A 213 24.65 -10.92 -19.17
CA GLU A 213 24.92 -12.01 -18.24
C GLU A 213 24.91 -11.52 -16.79
N LYS A 214 25.55 -10.38 -16.52
CA LYS A 214 25.54 -9.76 -15.18
C LYS A 214 24.14 -9.30 -14.79
N ALA A 215 23.37 -8.74 -15.74
CA ALA A 215 21.98 -8.36 -15.49
C ALA A 215 21.10 -9.58 -15.19
N ALA A 216 21.27 -10.69 -15.90
CA ALA A 216 20.55 -11.94 -15.66
C ALA A 216 20.88 -12.54 -14.29
N GLN A 217 22.15 -12.51 -13.88
CA GLN A 217 22.57 -12.97 -12.54
C GLN A 217 21.91 -12.14 -11.43
N ILE A 218 21.90 -10.82 -11.57
CA ILE A 218 21.26 -9.90 -10.59
C ILE A 218 19.76 -10.20 -10.44
N LEU A 219 19.05 -10.46 -11.54
CA LEU A 219 17.63 -10.81 -11.50
C LEU A 219 17.40 -12.14 -10.76
N LEU A 220 18.27 -13.14 -10.99
CA LEU A 220 18.20 -14.43 -10.33
C LEU A 220 18.41 -14.31 -8.81
N GLU A 221 19.43 -13.55 -8.38
CA GLU A 221 19.73 -13.30 -6.97
C GLU A 221 18.63 -12.51 -6.23
N ALA A 222 17.88 -11.69 -6.97
CA ALA A 222 16.74 -10.94 -6.46
C ALA A 222 15.40 -11.69 -6.55
N HIS A 223 15.41 -12.94 -7.04
CA HIS A 223 14.21 -13.75 -7.26
C HIS A 223 13.11 -13.00 -8.04
N THR A 224 13.50 -12.34 -9.13
CA THR A 224 12.59 -11.58 -9.99
C THR A 224 12.82 -11.93 -11.46
N THR A 225 11.86 -11.60 -12.33
CA THR A 225 11.98 -11.80 -13.78
C THR A 225 12.09 -10.46 -14.51
N PRO A 226 12.59 -10.45 -15.77
CA PRO A 226 12.56 -9.27 -16.62
C PRO A 226 11.16 -8.65 -16.77
N GLU A 227 10.13 -9.48 -16.91
CA GLU A 227 8.74 -9.05 -17.07
C GLU A 227 8.23 -8.37 -15.80
N GLU A 228 8.50 -8.96 -14.63
CA GLU A 228 8.15 -8.34 -13.35
C GLU A 228 8.85 -6.99 -13.16
N VAL A 229 10.13 -6.89 -13.52
CA VAL A 229 10.87 -5.63 -13.47
C VAL A 229 10.28 -4.58 -14.42
N GLU A 230 9.88 -4.97 -15.63
CA GLU A 230 9.27 -4.04 -16.58
C GLU A 230 7.90 -3.55 -16.07
N GLU A 231 7.10 -4.43 -15.48
CA GLU A 231 5.84 -4.02 -14.85
C GLU A 231 6.05 -3.07 -13.66
N ILE A 232 7.04 -3.34 -12.81
CA ILE A 232 7.43 -2.44 -11.72
C ILE A 232 7.85 -1.09 -12.30
N TYR A 233 8.75 -1.10 -13.30
CA TYR A 233 9.25 0.12 -13.94
C TYR A 233 8.13 0.96 -14.57
N GLN A 234 7.20 0.31 -15.28
CA GLN A 234 6.02 0.95 -15.84
C GLN A 234 5.24 1.66 -14.73
N LEU A 235 4.97 0.96 -13.61
CA LEU A 235 4.12 1.49 -12.55
C LEU A 235 4.82 2.54 -11.67
N THR A 236 6.14 2.47 -11.49
CA THR A 236 6.92 3.40 -10.66
C THR A 236 7.39 4.64 -11.41
N SER A 237 7.67 4.52 -12.71
CA SER A 237 8.37 5.54 -13.49
C SER A 237 7.50 6.22 -14.54
N LEU A 238 6.57 5.48 -15.16
CA LEU A 238 5.78 5.96 -16.31
C LEU A 238 4.29 6.15 -16.01
N ALA A 239 3.77 5.49 -14.99
CA ALA A 239 2.34 5.36 -14.72
C ALA A 239 1.55 6.66 -14.75
N GLY A 240 0.46 6.67 -15.52
CA GLY A 240 -0.51 7.75 -15.61
C GLY A 240 -1.32 7.99 -14.33
N PHE A 241 -2.44 8.72 -14.44
CA PHE A 241 -3.36 8.87 -13.32
C PHE A 241 -4.15 7.57 -13.09
N ASP A 242 -4.72 7.01 -14.16
CA ASP A 242 -5.62 5.84 -14.10
C ASP A 242 -4.91 4.55 -13.70
N GLU A 243 -3.63 4.39 -14.06
CA GLU A 243 -2.80 3.26 -13.62
C GLU A 243 -2.47 3.33 -12.12
N ARG A 244 -2.41 4.55 -11.54
CA ARG A 244 -2.10 4.75 -10.12
C ARG A 244 -3.33 4.68 -9.24
N PHE A 245 -4.48 5.09 -9.74
CA PHE A 245 -5.71 5.20 -8.97
C PHE A 245 -6.82 4.39 -9.64
N VAL A 246 -6.86 3.09 -9.33
CA VAL A 246 -7.93 2.20 -9.78
C VAL A 246 -9.02 2.21 -8.71
N ILE A 247 -10.01 3.09 -8.91
CA ILE A 247 -11.08 3.36 -7.95
C ILE A 247 -12.31 2.57 -8.36
N PRO A 248 -12.83 1.66 -7.51
CA PRO A 248 -14.03 0.91 -7.86
C PRO A 248 -15.26 1.83 -7.88
N PRO A 249 -16.29 1.49 -8.68
CA PRO A 249 -17.57 2.16 -8.56
C PRO A 249 -18.17 1.85 -7.18
N PHE A 250 -18.58 2.89 -6.46
CA PHE A 250 -19.31 2.74 -5.21
C PHE A 250 -20.81 2.75 -5.53
N SER A 251 -21.48 1.61 -5.38
CA SER A 251 -22.92 1.49 -5.58
C SER A 251 -23.70 2.02 -4.37
N ARG A 252 -23.45 3.28 -3.99
CA ARG A 252 -24.09 3.94 -2.84
C ARG A 252 -25.61 3.95 -2.99
N GLU A 253 -26.09 4.26 -4.19
CA GLU A 253 -27.52 4.31 -4.49
C GLU A 253 -28.16 2.93 -4.35
N ALA A 254 -27.52 1.87 -4.85
CA ALA A 254 -28.06 0.51 -4.79
C ALA A 254 -28.28 0.02 -3.34
N ALA A 255 -27.38 0.37 -2.41
CA ALA A 255 -27.54 0.02 -0.99
C ALA A 255 -28.66 0.83 -0.31
N VAL A 256 -28.87 2.08 -0.74
CA VAL A 256 -29.87 2.99 -0.18
C VAL A 256 -31.27 2.73 -0.77
N GLU A 257 -31.35 2.31 -2.04
CA GLU A 257 -32.58 1.93 -2.74
C GLU A 257 -33.33 0.78 -2.08
N LEU A 258 -32.64 -0.05 -1.30
CA LEU A 258 -33.25 -1.10 -0.47
C LEU A 258 -34.21 -0.53 0.59
N VAL A 259 -34.06 0.75 0.96
CA VAL A 259 -34.79 1.39 2.07
C VAL A 259 -35.59 2.60 1.61
N GLN A 260 -35.16 3.30 0.55
CA GLN A 260 -35.84 4.50 0.05
C GLN A 260 -35.57 4.74 -1.44
N ILE A 261 -36.52 5.36 -2.15
CA ILE A 261 -36.31 5.75 -3.54
C ILE A 261 -35.28 6.88 -3.58
N THR A 262 -34.08 6.58 -4.08
CA THR A 262 -32.96 7.53 -4.13
C THR A 262 -33.25 8.73 -5.03
N GLN A 263 -33.94 8.50 -6.15
CA GLN A 263 -34.30 9.53 -7.13
C GLN A 263 -35.17 10.64 -6.54
N THR A 264 -36.10 10.32 -5.63
CA THR A 264 -36.95 11.32 -4.97
C THR A 264 -36.20 12.21 -3.98
N HIS A 265 -34.99 11.81 -3.56
CA HIS A 265 -34.14 12.58 -2.65
C HIS A 265 -32.91 13.18 -3.34
N GLN A 266 -32.71 12.93 -4.63
CA GLN A 266 -31.58 13.45 -5.40
C GLN A 266 -31.65 14.99 -5.49
N GLU A 267 -32.84 15.55 -5.72
CA GLU A 267 -33.06 17.02 -5.79
C GLU A 267 -32.98 17.71 -4.42
N GLY A 268 -33.17 16.96 -3.32
CA GLY A 268 -33.03 17.46 -1.95
C GLY A 268 -31.60 17.40 -1.40
N GLY A 269 -30.67 16.78 -2.12
CA GLY A 269 -29.26 16.68 -1.72
C GLY A 269 -28.61 18.06 -1.59
N GLY A 270 -28.16 18.41 -0.39
CA GLY A 270 -27.55 19.72 -0.09
C GLY A 270 -28.52 20.76 0.49
N MET A 271 -29.84 20.47 0.52
CA MET A 271 -30.82 21.27 1.26
C MET A 271 -31.11 20.61 2.61
N GLY A 272 -30.71 21.27 3.69
CA GLY A 272 -30.93 20.78 5.05
C GLY A 272 -30.39 21.75 6.09
N PHE A 273 -30.79 21.55 7.34
CA PHE A 273 -30.23 22.31 8.46
C PHE A 273 -28.89 21.69 8.87
N LEU A 274 -27.83 22.51 8.89
CA LEU A 274 -26.57 22.13 9.51
C LEU A 274 -26.78 22.10 11.02
N HIS A 275 -26.79 20.91 11.60
CA HIS A 275 -26.77 20.77 13.05
C HIS A 275 -25.33 20.74 13.51
N GLU A 276 -24.94 21.75 14.30
CA GLU A 276 -23.62 21.74 14.93
C GLU A 276 -23.46 20.51 15.83
N PRO A 277 -22.28 19.88 15.84
CA PRO A 277 -22.00 18.79 16.74
C PRO A 277 -22.09 19.27 18.18
N ARG A 278 -23.08 18.79 18.92
CA ARG A 278 -23.20 19.08 20.36
C ARG A 278 -22.08 18.42 21.15
N ARG A 279 -21.44 19.19 22.02
CA ARG A 279 -20.46 18.71 22.98
C ARG A 279 -21.14 17.83 24.03
N GLY A 280 -20.66 16.59 24.20
CA GLY A 280 -21.24 15.61 25.12
C GLY A 280 -22.16 14.58 24.46
N LEU A 281 -23.09 14.06 25.26
CA LEU A 281 -24.17 13.12 24.87
C LEU A 281 -25.14 13.77 23.87
#